data_AF-A0A8J8ALU3-F1
#
_entry.id   AF-A0A8J8ALU3-F1
#
_cell.length_a   1.000
_cell.length_b   1.000
_cell.length_c   1.000
_cell.angle_alpha   90.00
_cell.angle_beta   90.00
_cell.angle_gamma   90.00
#
_symmetry.space_group_name_H-M   'P 1'
#
loop_
_entity.id
_entity.type
_entity.pdbx_description
1 polymer ?
#
loop_
_entity_poly.entity_id
_entity_poly.type
_entity_poly.pdbx_seq_one_letter_code
_entity_poly.pdbx_strand_id
1 'polypeptide(L)'
;MDTLSRDSNSGSGGILPVAGLIAAAGALILAIVALVQLNKVKATVASQADEIAKIATIENEVRSTAAKSESDLKNLRDGIQTALNQVGTEMVALRAQVAKVEEEMKKKPAPAAAKGGAAAAPTGVRNADGTYTIAAGDTLAKVAKKFGVSLDSVLAENPGIEPSRLRVGQKIRLPGR
;
A
#
# COMPACT_ATOMS: atom_id res chain seq x y z
N MET A 1 -22.23 99.78 -75.55
CA MET A 1 -21.13 98.82 -75.31
C MET A 1 -21.61 97.83 -74.28
N ASP A 2 -22.14 96.73 -74.79
CA ASP A 2 -22.32 95.46 -74.11
C ASP A 2 -21.04 95.04 -73.37
N THR A 3 -21.18 94.47 -72.18
CA THR A 3 -21.04 93.02 -71.98
C THR A 3 -20.79 92.66 -70.52
N LEU A 4 -21.40 91.52 -70.14
CA LEU A 4 -21.09 90.65 -69.01
C LEU A 4 -21.56 91.06 -67.61
N SER A 5 -22.89 90.98 -67.42
CA SER A 5 -23.39 90.12 -66.34
C SER A 5 -23.13 88.67 -66.74
N ARG A 6 -22.22 87.98 -66.06
CA ARG A 6 -22.04 86.53 -66.24
C ARG A 6 -21.73 85.88 -64.89
N ASP A 7 -22.51 84.84 -64.62
CA ASP A 7 -22.32 83.80 -63.60
C ASP A 7 -22.20 84.29 -62.15
N SER A 8 -23.26 84.34 -61.33
CA SER A 8 -24.26 83.29 -61.06
C SER A 8 -23.64 81.91 -60.82
N ASN A 9 -23.45 81.61 -59.53
CA ASN A 9 -23.69 80.31 -58.94
C ASN A 9 -22.94 79.13 -59.61
N SER A 10 -21.62 79.10 -59.43
CA SER A 10 -20.86 77.88 -59.67
C SER A 10 -21.34 76.82 -58.70
N GLY A 11 -22.06 75.85 -59.26
CA GLY A 11 -22.85 74.86 -58.58
C GLY A 11 -22.11 74.17 -57.43
N SER A 12 -22.70 74.29 -56.25
CA SER A 12 -22.62 73.28 -55.19
C SER A 12 -23.39 72.00 -55.60
N GLY A 13 -23.17 71.51 -56.82
CA GLY A 13 -23.85 70.37 -57.41
C GLY A 13 -22.81 69.38 -57.91
N GLY A 14 -22.67 68.24 -57.23
CA GLY A 14 -22.07 67.07 -57.87
C GLY A 14 -21.17 66.13 -57.07
N ILE A 15 -20.99 66.28 -55.75
CA ILE A 15 -20.18 65.31 -54.96
C ILE A 15 -20.93 64.60 -53.83
N LEU A 16 -22.19 64.97 -53.55
CA LEU A 16 -22.99 64.30 -52.52
C LEU A 16 -23.36 62.82 -52.80
N PRO A 17 -23.66 62.35 -54.04
CA PRO A 17 -24.07 60.95 -54.21
C PRO A 17 -22.89 59.96 -54.11
N VAL A 18 -21.69 60.33 -54.58
CA VAL A 18 -20.53 59.44 -54.57
C VAL A 18 -19.90 59.35 -53.18
N ALA A 19 -19.81 60.47 -52.45
CA ALA A 19 -19.30 60.48 -51.07
C ALA A 19 -20.21 59.66 -50.11
N GLY A 20 -21.54 59.75 -50.27
CA GLY A 20 -22.49 58.95 -49.52
C GLY A 20 -22.38 57.45 -49.82
N LEU A 21 -22.14 57.08 -51.08
CA LEU A 21 -21.95 55.68 -51.49
C LEU A 21 -20.68 55.07 -50.88
N ILE A 22 -19.58 55.82 -50.85
CA ILE A 22 -18.30 55.39 -50.25
C ILE A 22 -18.45 55.22 -48.74
N ALA A 23 -19.14 56.14 -48.05
CA ALA A 23 -19.42 56.03 -46.63
C ALA A 23 -20.30 54.81 -46.31
N ALA A 24 -21.33 54.55 -47.12
CA ALA A 24 -22.19 53.38 -46.98
C ALA A 24 -21.43 52.06 -47.18
N ALA A 25 -20.52 52.00 -48.16
CA ALA A 25 -19.66 50.84 -48.39
C ALA A 25 -18.70 50.61 -47.20
N GLY A 26 -18.10 51.66 -46.64
CA GLY A 26 -17.26 51.56 -45.45
C GLY A 26 -18.00 51.05 -44.22
N ALA A 27 -19.23 51.54 -43.99
CA ALA A 27 -20.09 51.08 -42.90
C ALA A 27 -20.48 49.61 -43.05
N LEU A 28 -20.76 49.15 -44.28
CA LEU A 28 -21.06 47.74 -44.57
C LEU A 28 -19.86 46.85 -44.25
N ILE A 29 -18.65 47.24 -44.66
CA ILE A 29 -17.42 46.48 -44.39
C ILE A 29 -17.17 46.38 -42.88
N LEU A 30 -17.32 47.47 -42.14
CA LEU A 30 -17.19 47.46 -40.68
C LEU A 30 -18.23 46.55 -40.01
N ALA A 31 -19.49 46.58 -40.48
CA ALA A 31 -20.54 45.69 -39.99
C ALA A 31 -20.21 44.21 -40.25
N ILE A 32 -19.68 43.88 -41.43
CA ILE A 32 -19.25 42.52 -41.78
C ILE A 32 -18.09 42.06 -40.87
N VAL A 33 -17.08 42.92 -40.65
CA VAL A 33 -15.97 42.61 -39.74
C VAL A 33 -16.48 42.39 -38.32
N ALA A 34 -17.39 43.24 -37.82
CA ALA A 34 -18.01 43.08 -36.51
C ALA A 34 -18.79 41.76 -36.39
N LEU A 35 -19.53 41.35 -37.43
CA LEU A 35 -20.23 40.07 -37.47
C LEU A 35 -19.27 38.88 -37.42
N VAL A 36 -18.15 38.94 -38.15
CA VAL A 36 -17.11 37.88 -38.11
C VAL A 36 -16.50 37.77 -36.71
N GLN A 37 -16.17 38.89 -36.08
CA GLN A 37 -15.63 38.89 -34.72
C GLN A 37 -16.66 38.37 -33.70
N LEU A 38 -17.94 38.76 -33.85
CA LEU A 38 -19.02 38.25 -32.99
C LEU A 38 -19.14 36.73 -33.10
N ASN A 39 -19.01 36.18 -34.31
CA ASN A 39 -19.08 34.73 -34.50
C ASN A 39 -17.89 34.00 -33.88
N LYS A 40 -16.68 34.59 -33.96
CA LYS A 40 -15.49 34.08 -33.26
C LYS A 40 -15.67 34.10 -31.73
N VAL A 41 -16.16 35.21 -31.18
CA VAL A 41 -16.43 35.33 -29.73
C VAL A 41 -17.44 34.29 -29.27
N LYS A 42 -18.54 34.08 -30.02
CA LYS A 42 -19.52 33.02 -29.71
C LYS A 42 -18.89 31.63 -29.70
N ALA A 43 -18.03 31.33 -30.67
CA ALA A 43 -17.31 30.05 -30.71
C ALA A 43 -16.38 29.87 -29.50
N THR A 44 -15.67 30.93 -29.09
CA THR A 44 -14.82 30.89 -27.88
C THR A 44 -15.65 30.70 -26.61
N VAL A 45 -16.78 31.38 -26.48
CA VAL A 45 -17.69 31.23 -25.32
C VAL A 45 -18.26 29.81 -25.25
N ALA A 46 -18.65 29.23 -26.38
CA ALA A 46 -19.11 27.84 -26.43
C ALA A 46 -18.00 26.87 -26.00
N SER A 47 -16.78 27.05 -26.51
CA SER A 47 -15.62 26.23 -26.11
C SER A 47 -15.31 26.34 -24.62
N GLN A 48 -15.44 27.53 -24.02
CA GLN A 48 -15.23 27.73 -22.58
C GLN A 48 -16.32 27.05 -21.76
N ALA A 49 -17.57 27.03 -22.22
CA ALA A 49 -18.66 26.32 -21.56
C ALA A 49 -18.39 24.81 -21.46
N ASP A 50 -17.83 24.21 -22.53
CA ASP A 50 -17.44 22.80 -22.53
C ASP A 50 -16.28 22.50 -21.56
N GLU A 51 -15.30 23.40 -21.46
CA GLU A 51 -14.21 23.27 -20.48
C GLU A 51 -14.72 23.38 -19.04
N ILE A 52 -15.64 24.30 -18.75
CA ILE A 52 -16.27 24.44 -17.44
C ILE A 52 -17.03 23.15 -17.06
N ALA A 53 -17.72 22.50 -18.01
CA ALA A 53 -18.40 21.23 -17.76
C ALA A 53 -17.43 20.10 -17.38
N LYS A 54 -16.23 20.07 -17.96
CA LYS A 54 -15.17 19.12 -17.56
C LYS A 54 -14.67 19.40 -16.15
N ILE A 55 -14.49 20.66 -15.78
CA ILE A 55 -14.10 21.05 -14.42
C ILE A 55 -15.14 20.56 -13.40
N ALA A 56 -16.43 20.76 -13.65
CA ALA A 56 -17.49 20.27 -12.77
C ALA A 56 -17.48 18.74 -12.62
N THR A 57 -17.12 18.01 -13.68
CA THR A 57 -16.96 16.55 -13.63
C THR A 57 -15.78 16.15 -12.74
N ILE A 58 -14.63 16.81 -12.90
CA ILE A 58 -13.44 16.58 -12.08
C ILE A 58 -13.73 16.89 -10.60
N GLU A 59 -14.44 17.97 -10.30
CA GLU A 59 -14.82 18.31 -8.93
C GLU A 59 -15.68 17.21 -8.27
N ASN A 60 -16.62 16.64 -9.01
CA ASN A 60 -17.44 15.53 -8.53
C ASN A 60 -16.60 14.27 -8.29
N GLU A 61 -15.65 13.97 -9.17
CA GLU A 61 -14.75 12.82 -9.02
C GLU A 61 -13.81 12.98 -7.82
N VAL A 62 -13.27 14.18 -7.62
CA VAL A 62 -12.43 14.51 -6.46
C VAL A 62 -13.25 14.41 -5.16
N ARG A 63 -14.48 14.94 -5.11
CA ARG A 63 -15.36 14.80 -3.94
C ARG A 63 -15.68 13.35 -3.63
N SER A 64 -15.98 12.55 -4.66
CA SER A 64 -16.24 11.12 -4.51
C SER A 64 -15.01 10.38 -3.96
N THR A 65 -13.83 10.69 -4.49
CA THR A 65 -12.56 10.11 -4.03
C THR A 65 -12.25 10.51 -2.59
N ALA A 66 -12.47 11.78 -2.23
CA ALA A 66 -12.32 12.26 -0.86
C ALA A 66 -13.28 11.53 0.10
N ALA A 67 -14.56 11.41 -0.24
CA ALA A 67 -15.54 10.72 0.59
C ALA A 67 -15.23 9.22 0.77
N LYS A 68 -14.73 8.56 -0.28
CA LYS A 68 -14.25 7.16 -0.19
C LYS A 68 -13.06 7.05 0.74
N SER A 69 -12.06 7.93 0.60
CA SER A 69 -10.88 7.92 1.47
C SER A 69 -11.22 8.11 2.95
N GLU A 70 -12.22 8.95 3.26
CA GLU A 70 -12.71 9.14 4.63
C GLU A 70 -13.40 7.87 5.17
N SER A 71 -14.18 7.20 4.33
CA SER A 71 -14.83 5.93 4.65
C SER A 71 -13.80 4.81 4.90
N ASP A 72 -12.77 4.73 4.07
CA ASP A 72 -11.70 3.74 4.19
C ASP A 72 -10.88 3.96 5.47
N LEU A 73 -10.56 5.21 5.80
CA LEU A 73 -9.90 5.57 7.06
C LEU A 73 -10.74 5.20 8.28
N LYS A 74 -12.05 5.42 8.21
CA LYS A 74 -12.97 5.01 9.28
C LYS A 74 -13.02 3.49 9.44
N ASN A 75 -13.16 2.76 8.34
CA ASN A 75 -13.17 1.29 8.36
C ASN A 75 -11.85 0.73 8.90
N LEU A 76 -10.71 1.31 8.51
CA LEU A 76 -9.40 0.92 9.02
C LEU A 76 -9.28 1.18 10.52
N ARG A 77 -9.71 2.36 10.99
CA ARG A 77 -9.72 2.70 12.41
C ARG A 77 -10.59 1.74 13.23
N ASP A 78 -11.81 1.47 12.74
CA ASP A 78 -12.76 0.57 13.41
C ASP A 78 -12.21 -0.87 13.44
N GLY A 79 -11.57 -1.31 12.34
CA GLY A 79 -10.88 -2.60 12.25
C GLY A 79 -9.72 -2.72 13.24
N ILE A 80 -8.86 -1.70 13.34
CA ILE A 80 -7.76 -1.67 14.32
C ILE A 80 -8.30 -1.75 15.75
N GLN A 81 -9.34 -0.96 16.08
CA GLN A 81 -9.92 -0.98 17.42
C GLN A 81 -10.51 -2.36 17.76
N THR A 82 -11.17 -2.99 16.78
CA THR A 82 -11.73 -4.34 16.93
C THR A 82 -10.62 -5.37 17.15
N ALA A 83 -9.55 -5.31 16.37
CA ALA A 83 -8.40 -6.20 16.52
C ALA A 83 -7.71 -6.03 17.88
N LEU A 84 -7.55 -4.79 18.38
CA LEU A 84 -6.99 -4.52 19.70
C LEU A 84 -7.84 -5.12 20.83
N ASN A 85 -9.17 -4.97 20.73
CA ASN A 85 -10.08 -5.59 21.69
C ASN A 85 -9.99 -7.12 21.65
N GLN A 86 -9.92 -7.71 20.45
CA GLN A 86 -9.77 -9.15 20.27
C GLN A 86 -8.46 -9.68 20.88
N VAL A 87 -7.32 -9.03 20.59
CA VAL A 87 -6.03 -9.38 21.19
C VAL A 87 -6.11 -9.31 22.71
N GLY A 88 -6.79 -8.31 23.28
CA GLY A 88 -7.04 -8.22 24.71
C GLY A 88 -7.78 -9.46 25.25
N THR A 89 -8.85 -9.88 24.59
CA THR A 89 -9.62 -11.07 24.99
C THR A 89 -8.83 -12.38 24.85
N GLU A 90 -8.07 -12.53 23.76
CA GLU A 90 -7.24 -13.72 23.51
C GLU A 90 -6.08 -13.81 24.51
N MET A 91 -5.48 -12.68 24.88
CA MET A 91 -4.42 -12.64 25.92
C MET A 91 -4.94 -13.08 27.29
N VAL A 92 -6.15 -12.66 27.67
CA VAL A 92 -6.80 -13.12 28.90
C VAL A 92 -7.08 -14.62 28.84
N ALA A 93 -7.60 -15.10 27.71
CA ALA A 93 -7.86 -16.53 27.50
C ALA A 93 -6.56 -17.36 27.53
N LEU A 94 -5.48 -16.86 26.93
CA LEU A 94 -4.17 -17.52 26.94
C LEU A 94 -3.61 -17.58 28.36
N ARG A 95 -3.70 -16.49 29.13
CA ARG A 95 -3.29 -16.49 30.55
C ARG A 95 -4.07 -17.52 31.36
N ALA A 96 -5.38 -17.67 31.12
CA ALA A 96 -6.20 -18.67 31.77
C ALA A 96 -5.78 -20.10 31.37
N GLN A 97 -5.43 -20.33 30.11
CA GLN A 97 -4.90 -21.62 29.66
C GLN A 97 -3.54 -21.93 30.28
N VAL A 98 -2.62 -20.97 30.36
CA VAL A 98 -1.33 -21.12 31.04
C VAL A 98 -1.53 -21.47 32.52
N ALA A 99 -2.43 -20.78 33.21
CA ALA A 99 -2.75 -21.09 34.62
C ALA A 99 -3.27 -22.53 34.79
N LYS A 100 -4.12 -23.01 33.88
CA LYS A 100 -4.59 -24.42 33.88
C LYS A 100 -3.45 -25.41 33.63
N VAL A 101 -2.55 -25.11 32.70
CA VAL A 101 -1.36 -25.95 32.44
C VAL A 101 -0.44 -25.98 33.66
N GLU A 102 -0.22 -24.84 34.33
CA GLU A 102 0.55 -24.77 35.57
C GLU A 102 -0.08 -25.57 36.72
N GLU A 103 -1.41 -25.56 36.83
CA GLU A 103 -2.13 -26.35 37.83
C GLU A 103 -2.07 -27.86 37.54
N GLU A 104 -2.23 -28.24 36.28
CA GLU A 104 -2.07 -29.63 35.81
C GLU A 104 -0.62 -30.13 35.96
N MET A 105 0.38 -29.27 35.76
CA MET A 105 1.78 -29.57 36.03
C MET A 105 2.07 -29.73 37.53
N LYS A 106 1.30 -29.08 38.41
CA LYS A 106 1.38 -29.31 39.87
C LYS A 106 0.68 -30.58 40.34
N LYS A 107 -0.37 -31.03 39.64
CA LYS A 107 -1.15 -32.24 39.96
C LYS A 107 -0.63 -33.52 39.33
N LYS A 108 0.05 -33.45 38.18
CA LYS A 108 0.75 -34.60 37.61
C LYS A 108 2.03 -34.83 38.42
N PRO A 109 2.30 -36.05 38.93
CA PRO A 109 3.63 -36.31 39.44
C PRO A 109 4.59 -36.09 38.28
N ALA A 110 5.69 -35.37 38.53
CA ALA A 110 6.88 -35.51 37.71
C ALA A 110 7.06 -37.02 37.41
N PRO A 111 7.41 -37.45 36.18
CA PRO A 111 8.02 -38.77 36.04
C PRO A 111 9.09 -38.80 37.11
N ALA A 112 8.96 -39.73 38.05
CA ALA A 112 9.71 -39.75 39.28
C ALA A 112 11.15 -39.37 38.98
N ALA A 113 11.66 -38.40 39.74
CA ALA A 113 13.08 -38.14 39.80
C ALA A 113 13.80 -39.48 39.86
N ALA A 114 14.51 -39.83 38.77
CA ALA A 114 15.73 -40.57 38.95
C ALA A 114 16.68 -39.60 39.67
N LYS A 115 16.61 -39.62 41.00
CA LYS A 115 17.73 -39.24 41.85
C LYS A 115 18.98 -39.90 41.26
N GLY A 116 20.03 -39.13 40.99
CA GLY A 116 21.34 -39.73 40.81
C GLY A 116 22.30 -38.92 39.94
N GLY A 117 23.04 -38.02 40.59
CA GLY A 117 24.36 -37.61 40.16
C GLY A 117 24.39 -36.37 39.28
N ALA A 118 25.24 -35.42 39.66
CA ALA A 118 25.79 -34.44 38.74
C ALA A 118 26.30 -35.19 37.49
N ALA A 119 25.51 -35.14 36.42
CA ALA A 119 25.80 -35.88 35.22
C ALA A 119 26.97 -35.21 34.52
N ALA A 120 28.09 -35.95 34.41
CA ALA A 120 29.24 -35.57 33.62
C ALA A 120 28.81 -35.14 32.20
N ALA A 121 29.50 -34.14 31.66
CA ALA A 121 29.30 -33.70 30.29
C ALA A 121 29.45 -34.91 29.34
N PRO A 122 28.66 -34.98 28.26
CA PRO A 122 28.67 -36.17 27.42
C PRO A 122 30.05 -36.37 26.80
N THR A 123 30.61 -37.57 26.97
CA THR A 123 32.02 -37.91 26.65
C THR A 123 32.17 -38.64 25.32
N GLY A 124 31.07 -38.90 24.63
CA GLY A 124 31.09 -39.44 23.27
C GLY A 124 31.92 -38.60 22.29
N VAL A 125 32.37 -39.27 21.24
CA VAL A 125 33.26 -38.70 20.22
C VAL A 125 32.42 -38.08 19.11
N ARG A 126 32.73 -36.83 18.75
CA ARG A 126 32.24 -36.21 17.53
C ARG A 126 33.25 -36.46 16.42
N ASN A 127 32.80 -37.07 15.35
CA ASN A 127 33.59 -37.32 14.15
C ASN A 127 33.54 -36.11 13.21
N ALA A 128 34.52 -36.01 12.31
CA ALA A 128 34.62 -34.92 11.34
C ALA A 128 33.46 -34.90 10.32
N ASP A 129 32.79 -36.04 10.13
CA ASP A 129 31.62 -36.21 9.27
C ASP A 129 30.30 -35.69 9.90
N GLY A 130 30.38 -35.04 11.07
CA GLY A 130 29.20 -34.52 11.78
C GLY A 130 28.44 -35.58 12.57
N THR A 131 28.93 -36.81 12.65
CA THR A 131 28.33 -37.86 13.49
C THR A 131 28.85 -37.80 14.93
N TYR A 132 28.00 -38.19 15.87
CA TYR A 132 28.33 -38.32 17.28
C TYR A 132 28.11 -39.76 17.73
N THR A 133 29.10 -40.34 18.40
CA THR A 133 29.03 -41.71 18.93
C THR A 133 28.68 -41.65 20.41
N ILE A 134 27.52 -42.20 20.78
CA ILE A 134 26.96 -42.20 22.14
C ILE A 134 27.87 -42.96 23.11
N ALA A 135 28.25 -42.32 24.21
CA ALA A 135 28.95 -42.97 25.32
C ALA A 135 27.99 -43.42 26.43
N ALA A 136 28.50 -44.22 27.37
CA ALA A 136 27.73 -44.64 28.53
C ALA A 136 27.28 -43.43 29.36
N GLY A 137 25.96 -43.32 29.60
CA GLY A 137 25.37 -42.21 30.37
C GLY A 137 24.98 -40.97 29.55
N ASP A 138 25.25 -40.98 28.24
CA ASP A 138 24.77 -39.96 27.33
C ASP A 138 23.26 -40.05 27.12
N THR A 139 22.64 -38.91 26.88
CA THR A 139 21.24 -38.80 26.46
C THR A 139 21.17 -37.80 25.31
N LEU A 140 20.18 -37.94 24.41
CA LEU A 140 20.02 -36.97 23.31
C LEU A 140 19.89 -35.54 23.84
N ALA A 141 19.22 -35.35 24.99
CA ALA A 141 19.11 -34.04 25.64
C ALA A 141 20.47 -33.45 26.04
N LYS A 142 21.35 -34.24 26.67
CA LYS A 142 22.71 -33.79 27.05
C LYS A 142 23.55 -33.47 25.81
N VAL A 143 23.49 -34.34 24.79
CA VAL A 143 24.26 -34.19 23.56
C VAL A 143 23.78 -32.94 22.79
N ALA A 144 22.48 -32.78 22.59
CA ALA A 144 21.88 -31.63 21.93
C ALA A 144 22.27 -30.31 22.63
N LYS A 145 22.21 -30.28 23.98
CA LYS A 145 22.64 -29.14 24.78
C LYS A 145 24.14 -28.84 24.64
N LYS A 146 25.00 -29.87 24.62
CA LYS A 146 26.46 -29.69 24.43
C LYS A 146 26.79 -29.05 23.08
N PHE A 147 26.07 -29.41 22.03
CA PHE A 147 26.31 -28.89 20.68
C PHE A 147 25.44 -27.68 20.31
N GLY A 148 24.53 -27.25 21.19
CA GLY A 148 23.66 -26.10 20.97
C GLY A 148 22.62 -26.32 19.86
N VAL A 149 22.18 -27.56 19.68
CA VAL A 149 21.16 -27.95 18.69
C VAL A 149 19.86 -28.32 19.39
N SER A 150 18.73 -28.20 18.70
CA SER A 150 17.44 -28.61 19.26
C SER A 150 17.30 -30.13 19.26
N LEU A 151 16.64 -30.70 20.28
CA LEU A 151 16.38 -32.14 20.34
C LEU A 151 15.54 -32.62 19.15
N ASP A 152 14.58 -31.80 18.73
CA ASP A 152 13.71 -32.06 17.60
C ASP A 152 14.49 -32.16 16.28
N SER A 153 15.42 -31.23 16.04
CA SER A 153 16.30 -31.27 14.86
C SER A 153 17.21 -32.51 14.85
N VAL A 154 17.69 -32.96 16.01
CA VAL A 154 18.46 -34.20 16.11
C VAL A 154 17.58 -35.42 15.79
N LEU A 155 16.32 -35.44 16.22
CA LEU A 155 15.42 -36.54 15.90
C LEU A 155 14.99 -36.54 14.43
N ALA A 156 14.80 -35.37 13.83
CA ALA A 156 14.50 -35.24 12.41
C ALA A 156 15.62 -35.78 11.51
N GLU A 157 16.89 -35.54 11.87
CA GLU A 157 18.07 -36.07 11.17
C GLU A 157 18.31 -37.57 11.39
N ASN A 158 17.65 -38.16 12.41
CA ASN A 158 17.86 -39.55 12.79
C ASN A 158 16.52 -40.29 12.91
N PRO A 159 15.82 -40.52 11.77
CA PRO A 159 14.55 -41.24 11.79
C PRO A 159 14.74 -42.66 12.35
N GLY A 160 13.90 -43.02 13.32
CA GLY A 160 13.94 -44.34 13.97
C GLY A 160 14.82 -44.43 15.21
N ILE A 161 15.49 -43.34 15.63
CA ILE A 161 16.16 -43.30 16.94
C ILE A 161 15.16 -42.91 18.02
N GLU A 162 15.06 -43.75 19.05
CA GLU A 162 14.21 -43.49 20.21
C GLU A 162 15.03 -42.89 21.37
N PRO A 163 14.70 -41.67 21.86
CA PRO A 163 15.45 -41.00 22.92
C PRO A 163 15.61 -41.83 24.21
N SER A 164 14.62 -42.67 24.49
CA SER A 164 14.56 -43.52 25.68
C SER A 164 15.36 -44.83 25.56
N ARG A 165 15.90 -45.14 24.37
CA ARG A 165 16.56 -46.42 24.05
C ARG A 165 17.87 -46.24 23.29
N LEU A 166 18.72 -45.33 23.77
CA LEU A 166 20.05 -45.16 23.21
C LEU A 166 20.97 -46.31 23.59
N ARG A 167 21.80 -46.76 22.64
CA ARG A 167 22.84 -47.77 22.87
C ARG A 167 24.21 -47.11 22.88
N VAL A 168 25.08 -47.54 23.79
CA VAL A 168 26.49 -47.13 23.77
C VAL A 168 27.14 -47.59 22.46
N GLY A 169 27.89 -46.71 21.81
CA GLY A 169 28.46 -46.92 20.48
C GLY A 169 27.52 -46.60 19.32
N GLN A 170 26.26 -46.24 19.61
CA GLN A 170 25.31 -45.81 18.58
C GLN A 170 25.77 -44.49 17.96
N LYS A 171 25.79 -44.44 16.63
CA LYS A 171 26.11 -43.23 15.87
C LYS A 171 24.82 -42.47 15.60
N ILE A 172 24.84 -41.16 15.88
CA ILE A 172 23.76 -40.24 15.55
C ILE A 172 24.32 -39.11 14.69
N ARG A 173 23.52 -38.59 13.76
CA ARG A 173 23.83 -37.38 13.02
C ARG A 173 23.48 -36.16 13.84
N LEU A 174 24.38 -35.20 13.94
CA LEU A 174 24.07 -33.90 14.51
C LEU A 174 23.81 -32.93 13.36
N PRO A 175 22.74 -32.12 13.40
CA PRO A 175 22.52 -31.10 12.39
C PRO A 175 23.71 -30.13 12.39
N GLY A 176 24.25 -29.85 11.19
CA GLY A 176 25.30 -28.87 11.00
C GLY A 176 24.83 -27.48 11.44
N ARG A 177 25.77 -26.64 11.88
CA ARG A 177 25.47 -25.21 12.02
C ARG A 177 25.43 -24.56 10.66
#